data_AF-A0A2R7T0H4-F1
#
_entry.id   AF-A0A2R7T0H4-F1
#
_cell.length_a   1.000
_cell.length_b   1.000
_cell.length_c   1.000
_cell.angle_alpha   90.00
_cell.angle_beta   90.00
_cell.angle_gamma   90.00
#
_symmetry.space_group_name_H-M   'P 1'
#
loop_
_entity.id
_entity.type
_entity.pdbx_description
1 polymer ?
#
loop_
_entity_poly.entity_id
_entity_poly.type
_entity_poly.pdbx_seq_one_letter_code
_entity_poly.pdbx_strand_id
1 'polypeptide(L)'
;MHNETKLLAGGMLMLSIATSALVVIPYMTVRDVKAPEGLKPYTSQELRGRQQYIANGCVYCHSQQPRAKNFGTDLQRGWGRASVAADYAY
;
A
#
# COMPACT_ATOMS: atom_id res chain seq x y z
N MET A 1 -29.14 -15.33 28.67
CA MET A 1 -29.15 -15.10 27.21
C MET A 1 -28.17 -13.98 26.91
N HIS A 2 -27.21 -14.21 26.02
CA HIS A 2 -26.20 -13.22 25.65
C HIS A 2 -26.91 -12.02 25.01
N ASN A 3 -26.55 -10.80 25.40
CA ASN A 3 -27.13 -9.60 24.82
C ASN A 3 -26.43 -9.35 23.47
N GLU A 4 -27.04 -9.86 22.40
CA GLU A 4 -26.56 -9.77 21.02
C GLU A 4 -26.24 -8.32 20.62
N THR A 5 -27.07 -7.37 21.03
CA THR A 5 -26.84 -5.94 20.79
C THR A 5 -25.53 -5.45 21.40
N LYS A 6 -25.17 -5.91 22.60
CA LYS A 6 -23.88 -5.55 23.24
C LYS A 6 -22.68 -6.15 22.50
N LEU A 7 -22.81 -7.39 22.02
CA LEU A 7 -21.74 -8.05 21.24
C LEU A 7 -21.52 -7.35 19.91
N LEU A 8 -22.61 -7.04 19.19
CA LEU A 8 -22.54 -6.29 17.93
C LEU A 8 -21.96 -4.89 18.15
N ALA A 9 -22.43 -4.15 19.17
CA ALA A 9 -21.91 -2.82 19.47
C ALA A 9 -20.42 -2.84 19.84
N GLY A 10 -19.99 -3.79 20.67
CA GLY A 10 -18.59 -3.97 21.02
C GLY A 10 -17.71 -4.31 19.81
N GLY A 11 -18.16 -5.22 18.95
CA GLY A 11 -17.46 -5.58 17.72
C GLY A 11 -17.32 -4.41 16.75
N MET A 12 -18.40 -3.65 16.53
CA MET A 12 -18.38 -2.46 15.69
C MET A 12 -17.47 -1.36 16.25
N LEU A 13 -17.45 -1.18 17.58
CA LEU A 13 -16.55 -0.22 18.22
C LEU A 13 -15.08 -0.62 18.02
N MET A 14 -14.74 -1.88 18.27
CA MET A 14 -13.37 -2.38 18.07
C MET A 14 -12.93 -2.26 16.61
N LEU A 15 -13.81 -2.62 15.66
CA LEU A 15 -13.55 -2.47 14.24
C LEU A 15 -13.30 -1.00 13.87
N SER A 16 -14.16 -0.09 14.35
CA SER A 16 -14.04 1.35 14.07
C SER A 16 -12.73 1.93 14.60
N ILE A 17 -12.32 1.53 15.81
CA ILE A 17 -11.04 1.95 16.40
C ILE A 17 -9.88 1.39 15.57
N ALA A 18 -9.92 0.10 15.22
CA ALA A 18 -8.86 -0.54 14.44
C ALA A 18 -8.72 0.08 13.05
N THR A 19 -9.83 0.30 12.33
CA THR A 19 -9.84 0.98 11.03
C THR A 19 -9.32 2.41 11.15
N SER A 20 -9.71 3.15 12.18
CA SER A 20 -9.22 4.50 12.39
C SER A 20 -7.71 4.52 12.61
N ALA A 21 -7.20 3.65 13.49
CA ALA A 21 -5.79 3.60 13.84
C ALA A 21 -4.88 3.08 12.73
N LEU A 22 -5.33 2.06 11.97
CA LEU A 22 -4.49 1.36 10.99
C LEU A 22 -4.67 1.83 9.55
N VAL A 23 -5.77 2.53 9.23
CA VAL A 23 -6.08 2.96 7.87
C VAL A 23 -6.22 4.47 7.79
N VAL A 24 -7.12 5.06 8.58
CA VAL A 24 -7.47 6.48 8.45
C VAL A 24 -6.30 7.38 8.89
N ILE A 25 -5.74 7.15 10.08
CA ILE A 25 -4.61 7.94 10.59
C ILE A 25 -3.39 7.84 9.65
N PRO A 26 -2.91 6.65 9.24
CA PRO A 26 -1.81 6.54 8.29
C PRO A 26 -2.09 7.19 6.93
N TYR A 27 -3.30 7.08 6.40
CA TYR A 27 -3.66 7.77 5.16
C TYR A 27 -3.50 9.30 5.30
N MET A 28 -3.97 9.87 6.41
CA MET A 28 -3.84 11.30 6.65
C MET A 28 -2.38 11.78 6.73
N THR A 29 -1.43 10.92 7.13
CA THR A 29 -0.01 11.30 7.18
C THR A 29 0.69 11.25 5.82
N VAL A 30 0.14 10.52 4.84
CA VAL A 30 0.79 10.33 3.53
C VAL A 30 0.02 10.89 2.33
N ARG A 31 -1.27 11.27 2.49
CA ARG A 31 -2.13 11.71 1.37
C ARG A 31 -1.61 12.91 0.58
N ASP A 32 -0.82 13.78 1.22
CA ASP A 32 -0.30 15.02 0.64
C ASP A 32 1.16 14.86 0.15
N VAL A 33 1.70 13.64 0.19
CA VAL A 33 3.04 13.32 -0.33
C VAL A 33 3.03 13.40 -1.86
N LYS A 34 3.88 14.27 -2.42
CA LYS A 34 4.00 14.47 -3.87
C LYS A 34 4.88 13.39 -4.51
N ALA A 35 4.62 13.13 -5.78
CA ALA A 35 5.50 12.31 -6.61
C ALA A 35 6.95 12.86 -6.60
N PRO A 36 7.98 12.00 -6.62
CA PRO A 36 9.37 12.43 -6.76
C PRO A 36 9.58 13.19 -8.07
N GLU A 37 10.55 14.11 -8.09
CA GLU A 37 10.81 14.99 -9.25
C GLU A 37 11.04 14.22 -10.57
N GLY A 38 11.63 13.03 -10.50
CA GLY A 38 11.88 12.17 -11.67
C GLY A 38 10.70 11.29 -12.09
N LEU A 39 9.63 11.18 -11.29
CA LEU A 39 8.50 10.30 -11.57
C LEU A 39 7.45 11.04 -12.42
N LYS A 40 7.40 10.67 -13.70
CA LYS A 40 6.41 11.19 -14.64
C LYS A 40 5.12 10.36 -14.60
N PRO A 41 3.95 10.95 -14.89
CA PRO A 41 2.74 10.17 -15.12
C PRO A 41 2.93 9.16 -16.24
N TYR A 42 2.31 7.99 -16.11
CA TYR A 42 2.32 6.96 -17.14
C TYR A 42 1.76 7.49 -18.47
N THR A 43 2.47 7.19 -19.56
CA THR A 43 1.98 7.36 -20.92
C THR A 43 0.77 6.45 -21.19
N SER A 44 0.03 6.73 -22.27
CA SER A 44 -1.12 5.87 -22.65
C SER A 44 -0.70 4.42 -22.92
N GLN A 45 0.49 4.19 -23.46
CA GLN A 45 1.01 2.86 -23.72
C GLN A 45 1.36 2.13 -22.41
N GLU A 46 2.03 2.81 -21.48
CA GLU A 46 2.37 2.25 -20.17
C GLU A 46 1.13 1.93 -19.34
N LEU A 47 0.09 2.77 -19.38
CA LEU A 47 -1.20 2.46 -18.74
C LEU A 47 -1.82 1.18 -19.30
N ARG A 48 -1.82 0.99 -20.62
CA ARG A 48 -2.28 -0.26 -21.24
C ARG A 48 -1.43 -1.45 -20.80
N GLY A 49 -0.10 -1.28 -20.75
CA GLY A 49 0.82 -2.30 -20.23
C GLY A 49 0.55 -2.66 -18.77
N ARG A 50 0.27 -1.67 -17.92
CA ARG A 50 -0.11 -1.87 -16.51
C ARG A 50 -1.40 -2.67 -16.37
N GLN A 51 -2.41 -2.39 -17.20
CA GLN A 51 -3.64 -3.19 -17.21
C GLN A 51 -3.36 -4.65 -17.57
N GLN A 52 -2.47 -4.91 -18.54
CA GLN A 52 -2.05 -6.26 -18.88
C GLN A 52 -1.26 -6.93 -17.73
N TYR A 53 -0.37 -6.21 -17.07
CA TYR A 53 0.38 -6.69 -15.91
C TYR A 53 -0.55 -7.13 -14.76
N ILE A 54 -1.63 -6.37 -14.52
CA ILE A 54 -2.65 -6.71 -13.53
C ILE A 54 -3.49 -7.91 -14.00
N ALA A 55 -3.99 -7.88 -15.23
CA ALA A 55 -4.86 -8.92 -15.78
C ALA A 55 -4.19 -10.30 -15.83
N ASN A 56 -2.89 -10.35 -16.10
CA ASN A 56 -2.10 -11.58 -16.10
C ASN A 56 -1.64 -12.01 -14.69
N GLY A 57 -2.03 -11.28 -13.64
CA GLY A 57 -1.70 -11.64 -12.26
C GLY A 57 -0.21 -11.50 -11.91
N CYS A 58 0.55 -10.68 -12.63
CA CYS A 58 1.99 -10.54 -12.39
C CYS A 58 2.29 -10.08 -10.95
N VAL A 59 1.40 -9.27 -10.36
CA VAL A 59 1.46 -8.82 -8.96
C VAL A 59 1.50 -9.96 -7.93
N TYR A 60 1.00 -11.15 -8.27
CA TYR A 60 0.97 -12.29 -7.35
C TYR A 60 2.36 -12.93 -7.16
N CYS A 61 3.25 -12.79 -8.15
CA CYS A 61 4.60 -13.37 -8.12
C CYS A 61 5.70 -12.31 -8.03
N HIS A 62 5.44 -11.08 -8.49
CA HIS A 62 6.45 -10.04 -8.61
C HIS A 62 6.13 -8.85 -7.70
N SER A 63 6.80 -8.80 -6.54
CA SER A 63 6.76 -7.62 -5.68
C SER A 63 7.40 -6.42 -6.36
N GLN A 64 6.79 -5.25 -6.19
CA GLN A 64 7.32 -3.95 -6.59
C GLN A 64 7.77 -3.12 -5.38
N GLN A 65 8.05 -3.79 -4.24
CA GLN A 65 8.37 -3.16 -2.94
C GLN A 65 9.69 -3.70 -2.36
N PRO A 66 10.86 -3.18 -2.78
CA PRO A 66 12.12 -3.48 -2.10
C PRO A 66 12.09 -2.97 -0.66
N ARG A 67 12.55 -3.80 0.28
CA ARG A 67 12.56 -3.49 1.71
C ARG A 67 13.76 -2.64 2.11
N ALA A 68 13.59 -1.87 3.18
CA ALA A 68 14.69 -1.15 3.80
C ALA A 68 15.73 -2.11 4.42
N LYS A 69 16.98 -1.63 4.53
CA LYS A 69 18.15 -2.43 4.92
C LYS A 69 18.00 -3.14 6.27
N ASN A 70 17.22 -2.58 7.18
CA ASN A 70 16.94 -3.14 8.50
C ASN A 70 15.79 -4.18 8.52
N PHE A 71 15.08 -4.38 7.40
CA PHE A 71 13.94 -5.30 7.29
C PHE A 71 14.17 -6.45 6.29
N GLY A 72 15.35 -6.54 5.66
CA GLY A 72 15.64 -7.60 4.69
C GLY A 72 17.00 -7.48 3.99
N THR A 73 17.25 -8.40 3.06
CA THR A 73 18.50 -8.47 2.29
C THR A 73 18.39 -7.89 0.87
N ASP A 74 17.27 -7.25 0.55
CA ASP A 74 16.95 -6.75 -0.79
C ASP A 74 18.01 -5.77 -1.31
N LEU A 75 18.53 -4.90 -0.43
CA LEU A 75 19.63 -3.99 -0.76
C LEU A 75 20.92 -4.74 -1.11
N GLN A 76 21.26 -5.80 -0.36
CA GLN A 76 22.46 -6.62 -0.62
C GLN A 76 22.33 -7.41 -1.94
N ARG A 77 21.09 -7.73 -2.34
CA ARG A 77 20.76 -8.37 -3.62
C ARG A 77 20.76 -7.39 -4.80
N GLY A 78 20.94 -6.10 -4.56
CA GLY A 78 20.95 -5.08 -5.59
C GLY A 78 19.57 -4.78 -6.18
N TRP A 79 18.48 -5.05 -5.46
CA TRP A 79 17.10 -4.79 -5.94
C TRP A 79 16.69 -3.31 -5.90
N GLY A 80 17.61 -2.42 -5.55
CA GLY A 80 17.42 -0.97 -5.49
C GLY A 80 17.18 -0.45 -4.07
N ARG A 81 16.84 0.84 -3.99
CA ARG A 81 16.49 1.49 -2.71
C ARG A 81 15.15 0.98 -2.20
N ALA A 82 14.92 1.14 -0.90
CA ALA A 82 13.61 0.90 -0.30
C ALA A 82 12.53 1.74 -1.00
N SER A 83 11.37 1.13 -1.23
CA SER A 83 10.20 1.86 -1.72
C SER A 83 9.67 2.83 -0.68
N VAL A 84 9.19 3.99 -1.10
CA VAL A 84 8.53 5.00 -0.26
C VAL A 84 7.13 5.29 -0.78
N ALA A 85 6.26 5.87 0.05
CA ALA A 85 4.88 6.18 -0.33
C ALA A 85 4.78 6.99 -1.65
N ALA A 86 5.73 7.92 -1.87
CA ALA A 86 5.80 8.75 -3.07
C ALA A 86 5.98 7.95 -4.38
N ASP A 87 6.52 6.72 -4.31
CA ASP A 87 6.76 5.88 -5.50
C ASP A 87 5.44 5.36 -6.12
N TYR A 88 4.35 5.42 -5.37
CA TYR A 88 3.03 4.91 -5.75
C TYR A 88 2.02 6.04 -5.97
N ALA A 89 2.48 7.24 -6.32
CA ALA A 89 1.63 8.42 -6.52
C ALA A 89 0.68 8.30 -7.73
N TYR A 90 0.93 7.38 -8.67
CA TYR A 90 0.19 7.21 -9.93
C TYR A 90 -0.32 5.76 -10.12
#